data_AF-A0A3Q0HLZ8-F1
#
_entry.id   AF-A0A3Q0HLZ8-F1
#
_cell.length_a   1.000
_cell.length_b   1.000
_cell.length_c   1.000
_cell.angle_alpha   90.00
_cell.angle_beta   90.00
_cell.angle_gamma   90.00
#
_symmetry.space_group_name_H-M   'P 1'
#
loop_
_entity.id
_entity.type
_entity.pdbx_description
1 polymer ?
#
loop_
_entity_poly.entity_id
_entity_poly.type
_entity_poly.pdbx_seq_one_letter_code
_entity_poly.pdbx_strand_id
1 'polypeptide(L)'
;MRGEREQRPMGRWPNMAAPWLRARERLRRIPELLAGCRDQAAAYGRCVAAATAGRAELRKDACAREFEELRACVARAAKAAAK
;
A
#
# COMPACT_ATOMS: atom_id res chain seq x y z
N MET A 1 9.50 -1.39 -41.03
CA MET A 1 8.29 -2.12 -40.61
C MET A 1 8.36 -2.41 -39.13
N ARG A 2 7.26 -2.17 -38.40
CA ARG A 2 7.13 -2.41 -36.95
C ARG A 2 6.66 -3.84 -36.72
N GLY A 3 7.23 -4.50 -35.71
CA GLY A 3 6.87 -5.85 -35.24
C GLY A 3 8.18 -6.58 -34.95
N GLU A 4 8.52 -7.02 -33.74
CA GLU A 4 7.71 -7.41 -32.61
C GLU A 4 8.27 -6.78 -31.33
N ARG A 5 7.44 -5.97 -30.67
CA ARG A 5 7.58 -5.68 -29.25
C ARG A 5 7.07 -6.94 -28.54
N GLU A 6 7.87 -8.00 -28.53
CA GLU A 6 7.58 -9.26 -27.85
C GLU A 6 7.44 -8.94 -26.36
N GLN A 7 6.19 -8.93 -25.93
CA GLN A 7 5.76 -8.73 -24.57
C GLN A 7 6.19 -9.96 -23.79
N ARG A 8 7.46 -10.01 -23.38
CA ARG A 8 7.99 -11.05 -22.48
C ARG A 8 7.03 -11.16 -21.29
N PRO A 9 6.35 -12.31 -21.10
CA PRO A 9 5.48 -12.48 -19.96
C PRO A 9 6.30 -12.28 -18.70
N MET A 10 5.74 -11.57 -17.71
CA MET A 10 6.24 -11.47 -16.34
C MET A 10 6.25 -12.86 -15.68
N GLY A 11 7.10 -13.75 -16.16
CA GLY A 11 7.03 -15.18 -15.88
C GLY A 11 8.41 -15.80 -15.96
N ARG A 12 8.95 -16.12 -14.78
CA ARG A 12 10.01 -17.10 -14.54
C ARG A 12 11.45 -16.56 -14.65
N TRP A 13 11.83 -15.77 -13.65
CA TRP A 13 13.24 -15.68 -13.22
C TRP A 13 13.53 -16.87 -12.30
N PRO A 14 14.36 -17.86 -12.71
CA PRO A 14 14.49 -19.15 -12.03
C PRO A 14 15.03 -19.06 -10.60
N ASN A 15 15.81 -18.01 -10.27
CA ASN A 15 16.36 -17.81 -8.93
C ASN A 15 15.68 -16.70 -8.11
N MET A 16 14.74 -15.95 -8.72
CA MET A 16 13.98 -14.89 -8.03
C MET A 16 12.53 -15.30 -7.70
N ALA A 17 12.05 -16.43 -8.22
CA ALA A 17 10.65 -16.85 -8.10
C ALA A 17 10.18 -17.01 -6.64
N ALA A 18 10.94 -17.70 -5.78
CA ALA A 18 10.50 -17.97 -4.41
C ALA A 18 10.44 -16.70 -3.52
N PRO A 19 11.47 -15.82 -3.49
CA PRO A 19 11.37 -14.54 -2.80
C PRO A 19 10.24 -13.66 -3.32
N TRP A 20 10.01 -13.63 -4.64
CA TRP A 20 8.91 -12.88 -5.25
C TRP A 20 7.54 -13.43 -4.86
N LEU A 21 7.36 -14.74 -4.89
CA LEU A 21 6.09 -15.37 -4.50
C LEU A 21 5.78 -15.09 -3.02
N ARG A 22 6.78 -15.17 -2.13
CA ARG A 22 6.61 -14.81 -0.71
C ARG A 22 6.32 -13.33 -0.51
N ALA A 23 7.00 -12.44 -1.24
CA ALA A 23 6.71 -11.01 -1.20
C ALA A 23 5.28 -10.72 -1.69
N ARG A 24 4.86 -11.35 -2.79
CA ARG A 24 3.53 -11.21 -3.36
C ARG A 24 2.45 -11.69 -2.39
N GLU A 25 2.66 -12.82 -1.72
CA GLU A 25 1.73 -13.32 -0.71
C GLU A 25 1.58 -12.35 0.48
N ARG A 26 2.69 -11.75 0.94
CA ARG A 26 2.63 -10.70 1.98
C ARG A 26 1.84 -9.48 1.51
N LEU A 27 2.06 -9.03 0.28
CA LEU A 27 1.32 -7.89 -0.30
C LEU A 27 -0.18 -8.18 -0.42
N ARG A 28 -0.56 -9.43 -0.71
CA ARG A 28 -1.98 -9.83 -0.81
C ARG A 28 -2.75 -9.65 0.49
N ARG A 29 -2.09 -9.66 1.66
CA ARG A 29 -2.73 -9.49 2.98
C ARG A 29 -2.91 -8.04 3.40
N ILE A 30 -2.35 -7.08 2.65
CA ILE A 30 -2.40 -5.65 3.00
C ILE A 30 -3.83 -5.10 3.00
N PRO A 31 -4.71 -5.42 2.03
CA PRO A 31 -6.10 -4.95 2.04
C PRO A 31 -6.85 -5.38 3.30
N GLU A 32 -6.70 -6.63 3.74
CA GLU A 32 -7.33 -7.12 4.97
C GLU A 32 -6.79 -6.41 6.22
N LEU A 33 -5.47 -6.19 6.29
CA LEU A 33 -4.86 -5.45 7.39
C LEU A 33 -5.35 -3.99 7.44
N LEU A 34 -5.49 -3.34 6.29
CA LEU A 34 -6.04 -1.99 6.19
C LEU A 34 -7.52 -1.94 6.57
N ALA A 35 -8.30 -2.95 6.19
CA ALA A 35 -9.72 -3.05 6.54
C ALA A 35 -9.92 -3.14 8.07
N GLY A 36 -9.00 -3.77 8.80
CA GLY A 36 -8.99 -3.77 10.27
C GLY A 36 -8.70 -2.40 10.90
N CYS A 37 -8.16 -1.45 10.14
CA CYS A 37 -7.83 -0.08 10.56
C CYS A 37 -8.68 0.96 9.82
N ARG A 38 -9.91 0.58 9.42
CA ARG A 38 -10.78 1.39 8.57
C ARG A 38 -11.07 2.79 9.11
N ASP A 39 -11.19 2.94 10.42
CA ASP A 39 -11.61 4.21 11.04
C ASP A 39 -10.46 5.22 10.96
N GLN A 40 -9.24 4.78 11.27
CA GLN A 40 -8.00 5.55 11.11
C GLN A 40 -7.73 5.85 9.63
N ALA A 41 -7.98 4.88 8.74
CA ALA A 41 -7.81 5.06 7.30
C ALA A 41 -8.79 6.11 6.74
N ALA A 42 -10.04 6.10 7.20
CA ALA A 42 -11.04 7.08 6.83
C ALA A 42 -10.70 8.48 7.36
N ALA A 43 -10.17 8.59 8.59
CA ALA A 43 -9.70 9.85 9.14
C ALA A 43 -8.56 10.46 8.32
N TYR A 44 -7.54 9.67 7.99
CA TYR A 44 -6.44 10.10 7.12
C TYR A 44 -6.93 10.50 5.73
N GLY A 45 -7.78 9.70 5.11
CA GLY A 45 -8.36 10.00 3.79
C GLY A 45 -9.16 11.30 3.77
N ARG A 46 -9.95 11.59 4.83
CA ARG A 46 -10.66 12.86 4.97
C ARG A 46 -9.70 14.05 5.07
N CYS A 47 -8.63 13.93 5.86
CA CYS A 47 -7.63 14.99 5.94
C CYS A 47 -6.97 15.25 4.58
N VAL A 48 -6.53 14.20 3.87
CA VAL A 48 -5.89 14.34 2.56
C VAL A 48 -6.85 14.94 1.52
N ALA A 49 -8.10 14.49 1.51
CA ALA A 49 -9.12 15.02 0.60
C ALA A 49 -9.39 16.52 0.87
N ALA A 50 -9.45 16.91 2.14
CA ALA A 50 -9.59 18.32 2.52
C ALA A 50 -8.34 19.14 2.15
N ALA A 51 -7.13 18.61 2.38
CA ALA A 51 -5.88 19.28 2.10
C ALA A 51 -5.56 19.43 0.60
N THR A 52 -6.13 18.57 -0.24
CA THR A 52 -5.99 18.62 -1.71
C THR A 52 -7.20 19.20 -2.42
N ALA A 53 -8.20 19.68 -1.66
CA ALA A 53 -9.35 20.36 -2.22
C ALA A 53 -8.90 21.55 -3.08
N GLY A 54 -9.46 21.69 -4.28
CA GLY A 54 -9.14 22.81 -5.17
C GLY A 54 -7.82 22.71 -5.94
N ARG A 55 -7.28 21.50 -6.16
CA ARG A 55 -6.00 21.23 -6.88
C ARG A 55 -4.75 21.70 -6.11
N ALA A 56 -4.88 21.98 -4.82
CA ALA A 56 -3.73 22.24 -3.97
C ALA A 56 -2.85 21.00 -3.86
N GLU A 57 -1.54 21.17 -3.98
CA GLU A 57 -0.60 20.08 -3.73
C GLU A 57 -0.54 19.76 -2.24
N LEU A 58 -0.59 18.47 -1.91
CA LEU A 58 -0.48 18.03 -0.53
C LEU A 58 0.90 18.39 0.02
N ARG A 59 0.94 19.29 1.00
CA ARG A 59 2.18 19.61 1.70
C ARG A 59 2.61 18.42 2.55
N LYS A 60 3.92 18.17 2.60
CA LYS A 60 4.50 17.16 3.49
C LYS A 60 4.02 17.39 4.92
N ASP A 61 3.66 16.30 5.60
CA ASP A 61 3.25 16.28 7.01
C ASP A 61 1.92 17.00 7.33
N ALA A 62 1.18 17.48 6.32
CA ALA A 62 -0.11 18.16 6.54
C ALA A 62 -1.15 17.30 7.28
N CYS A 63 -1.10 15.98 7.11
CA CYS A 63 -1.95 14.99 7.78
C CYS A 63 -1.12 14.00 8.62
N ALA A 64 0.00 14.46 9.20
CA ALA A 64 0.95 13.59 9.89
C ALA A 64 0.33 12.88 11.11
N ARG A 65 -0.56 13.54 11.84
CA ARG A 65 -1.22 12.95 13.01
C ARG A 65 -2.09 11.76 12.60
N GLU A 66 -2.99 11.96 11.65
CA GLU A 66 -3.89 10.91 11.14
C GLU A 66 -3.10 9.77 10.49
N PHE A 67 -1.99 10.11 9.83
CA PHE A 67 -1.08 9.13 9.26
C PHE A 67 -0.40 8.26 10.32
N GLU A 68 0.13 8.86 11.39
CA GLU A 68 0.78 8.10 12.47
C GLU A 68 -0.21 7.19 13.22
N GLU A 69 -1.45 7.64 13.43
CA GLU A 69 -2.50 6.79 14.00
C GLU A 69 -2.82 5.58 13.11
N LEU A 70 -2.98 5.80 11.80
CA LEU A 70 -3.17 4.73 10.82
C LEU A 70 -1.98 3.78 10.79
N ARG A 71 -0.76 4.31 10.71
CA ARG A 71 0.48 3.54 10.69
C ARG A 71 0.63 2.69 11.94
N ALA A 72 0.34 3.25 13.11
CA ALA A 72 0.40 2.52 14.38
C ALA A 72 -0.61 1.36 14.41
N CYS A 73 -1.83 1.57 13.92
CA CYS A 73 -2.84 0.51 13.81
C CYS A 73 -2.35 -0.61 12.88
N VAL A 74 -1.92 -0.28 11.66
CA VAL A 74 -1.45 -1.27 10.68
C VAL A 74 -0.23 -2.03 11.19
N ALA A 75 0.71 -1.36 11.85
CA ALA A 75 1.88 -2.02 12.44
C ALA A 75 1.48 -3.04 13.53
N ARG A 76 0.48 -2.71 14.37
CA ARG A 76 -0.05 -3.64 15.38
C ARG A 76 -0.76 -4.82 14.71
N ALA A 77 -1.62 -4.56 13.73
CA ALA A 77 -2.34 -5.58 12.97
C ALA A 77 -1.37 -6.54 12.23
N ALA A 78 -0.34 -5.99 11.60
CA ALA A 78 0.68 -6.77 10.90
C ALA A 78 1.47 -7.67 11.86
N LYS A 79 1.84 -7.18 13.05
CA LYS A 79 2.49 -7.99 14.09
C LYS A 79 1.59 -9.13 14.57
N ALA A 80 0.28 -8.86 14.72
CA ALA A 80 -0.68 -9.89 15.12
C ALA A 80 -0.86 -10.95 14.02
N ALA A 81 -0.84 -10.56 12.75
CA ALA A 81 -1.01 -11.44 11.59
C ALA A 81 0.25 -12.25 11.21
N ALA A 82 1.40 -11.94 11.81
CA ALA A 82 2.66 -12.64 11.61
C ALA A 82 2.95 -13.71 12.68
N LYS A 83 2.11 -13.80 13.71
CA LYS A 83 2.02 -14.99 14.57
C LYS A 83 1.27 -16.10 13.85
#